data_AF-A0A925VGS9-F1
#
_entry.id   AF-A0A925VGS9-F1
#
_cell.length_a   1.000
_cell.length_b   1.000
_cell.length_c   1.000
_cell.angle_alpha   90.00
_cell.angle_beta   90.00
_cell.angle_gamma   90.00
#
_symmetry.space_group_name_H-M   'P 1'
#
loop_
_entity.id
_entity.type
_entity.pdbx_description
1 polymer ?
#
loop_
_entity_poly.entity_id
_entity_poly.type
_entity_poly.pdbx_seq_one_letter_code
_entity_poly.pdbx_strand_id
1 'polypeptide(L)' 'NADYIASSGAGVQLRMPYAVPRAVQTLLEQPERLAAMGTSADAIGRPRAAAAVVDTVLDDLRRH' A
#
# COMPACT_ATOMS: atom_id res chain seq x y z
N ASN A 1 3.58 -3.93 7.20
CA ASN A 1 2.84 -2.88 6.44
C ASN A 1 3.77 -1.82 5.87
N ALA A 2 4.47 -1.02 6.68
CA ALA A 2 5.29 0.09 6.16
C ALA A 2 6.41 -0.35 5.19
N ASP A 3 7.14 -1.43 5.50
CA ASP A 3 8.20 -1.93 4.61
C ASP A 3 7.64 -2.43 3.27
N TYR A 4 6.50 -3.13 3.30
CA TYR A 4 5.80 -3.60 2.09
C TYR A 4 5.27 -2.44 1.24
N ILE A 5 4.69 -1.42 1.86
CA ILE A 5 4.20 -0.22 1.17
C ILE A 5 5.38 0.51 0.51
N ALA A 6 6.48 0.69 1.23
CA ALA A 6 7.68 1.37 0.72
C ALA A 6 8.37 0.56 -0.39
N SER A 7 8.52 -0.75 -0.22
CA SER A 7 9.14 -1.61 -1.24
C SER A 7 8.29 -1.75 -2.51
N SER A 8 6.96 -1.61 -2.39
CA SER A 8 6.05 -1.59 -3.54
C SER A 8 6.00 -0.22 -4.25
N GLY A 9 6.72 0.79 -3.73
CA GLY A 9 6.68 2.16 -4.25
C GLY A 9 5.37 2.89 -3.97
N ALA A 10 4.48 2.33 -3.15
CA ALA A 10 3.19 2.93 -2.80
C ALA A 10 3.30 3.97 -1.66
N GLY A 11 4.48 4.13 -1.07
CA GLY A 11 4.72 5.04 0.04
C GLY A 11 6.20 5.28 0.30
N VAL A 12 6.48 6.18 1.25
CA VAL A 12 7.83 6.44 1.76
C VAL A 12 7.84 6.14 3.25
N GLN A 13 8.85 5.42 3.72
CA GLN A 13 9.05 5.16 5.14
C GLN A 13 9.90 6.27 5.76
N LEU A 14 9.41 6.87 6.84
CA LEU A 14 10.15 7.85 7.63
C LEU A 14 10.33 7.32 9.05
N ARG A 15 11.56 7.45 9.58
CA ARG A 15 11.89 7.04 10.95
C ARG A 15 11.79 8.18 11.97
N MET A 16 11.83 9.42 11.49
CA MET A 16 11.80 10.61 12.33
C MET A 16 10.53 11.42 12.05
N PRO A 17 9.64 11.62 13.04
CA PRO A 17 8.38 12.36 12.85
C PRO A 17 8.57 13.79 12.31
N TYR A 18 9.63 14.49 12.74
CA TYR A 18 9.92 15.84 12.27
C TYR A 18 10.30 15.92 10.78
N ALA A 19 10.63 14.79 10.13
CA ALA A 19 10.93 14.76 8.71
C ALA A 19 9.65 14.79 7.84
N VAL A 20 8.47 14.55 8.43
CA VAL A 20 7.19 14.49 7.72
C VAL A 20 6.89 15.77 6.93
N PRO A 21 7.00 17.00 7.48
CA PRO A 21 6.68 18.21 6.72
C PRO A 21 7.55 18.39 5.48
N ARG A 22 8.86 18.12 5.61
CA ARG A 22 9.80 18.19 4.47
C ARG A 22 9.46 17.13 3.41
N ALA A 23 9.19 15.90 3.82
CA ALA A 23 8.87 14.82 2.89
C ALA A 23 7.57 15.10 2.12
N VAL A 24 6.56 15.66 2.79
CA VAL A 24 5.31 16.08 2.14
C VAL A 24 5.59 17.19 1.11
N GLN A 25 6.35 18.23 1.46
CA GLN A 25 6.72 19.29 0.52
C GLN A 25 7.44 18.73 -0.71
N THR A 26 8.46 17.89 -0.51
CA THR A 26 9.21 17.28 -1.62
C THR A 26 8.32 16.43 -2.54
N LEU A 27 7.30 15.73 -2.01
CA LEU A 27 6.37 14.96 -2.84
C LEU A 27 5.41 15.87 -3.62
N LEU A 28 4.94 16.96 -3.01
CA LEU A 28 4.09 17.95 -3.70
C LEU A 28 4.84 18.67 -4.82
N GLU A 29 6.15 18.89 -4.66
CA GLU A 29 7.04 19.45 -5.69
C GLU A 29 7.38 18.43 -6.80
N GLN A 30 7.04 17.15 -6.62
CA GLN A 30 7.34 16.05 -7.55
C GLN A 30 6.05 15.31 -7.95
N PRO A 31 5.14 15.95 -8.70
CA PRO A 31 3.81 15.41 -8.99
C PRO A 31 3.84 14.09 -9.76
N GLU A 32 4.81 13.90 -10.68
CA GLU A 32 4.99 12.64 -11.41
C GLU A 32 5.30 11.47 -10.47
N ARG A 33 6.18 11.70 -9.49
CA ARG A 33 6.53 10.71 -8.48
C ARG A 33 5.32 10.38 -7.60
N LEU A 34 4.54 11.39 -7.21
CA LEU A 34 3.32 11.20 -6.43
C LEU A 34 2.25 10.42 -7.20
N ALA A 35 2.10 10.67 -8.51
CA ALA A 35 1.20 9.92 -9.38
C ALA A 35 1.65 8.46 -9.56
N ALA A 36 2.95 8.21 -9.70
CA ALA A 36 3.51 6.86 -9.74
C ALA A 36 3.24 6.11 -8.42
N MET A 37 3.39 6.76 -7.27
CA MET A 37 3.04 6.18 -5.98
C MET A 37 1.54 5.81 -5.89
N GLY A 38 0.67 6.65 -6.44
CA GLY A 38 -0.78 6.36 -6.56
C GLY A 38 -1.05 5.10 -7.38
N THR A 39 -0.44 4.99 -8.56
CA THR A 39 -0.54 3.80 -9.42
C THR A 39 -0.08 2.54 -8.70
N SER A 40 1.04 2.60 -7.97
CA SER A 40 1.51 1.47 -7.17
C SER A 40 0.55 1.11 -6.04
N ALA A 41 -0.03 2.10 -5.36
CA ALA A 41 -1.00 1.88 -4.28
C ALA A 41 -2.25 1.16 -4.79
N ASP A 42 -2.77 1.56 -5.96
CA ASP A 42 -3.91 0.91 -6.60
C ASP A 42 -3.60 -0.54 -6.99
N ALA A 43 -2.40 -0.81 -7.50
CA ALA A 43 -1.99 -2.16 -7.90
C ALA A 43 -1.91 -3.15 -6.72
N ILE A 44 -1.40 -2.70 -5.56
CA ILE A 44 -1.28 -3.53 -4.36
C ILE A 44 -2.54 -3.54 -3.49
N GLY A 45 -3.47 -2.63 -3.74
CA GLY A 45 -4.76 -2.57 -3.06
C GLY A 45 -5.54 -3.87 -3.24
N ARG A 46 -6.04 -4.42 -2.12
CA ARG A 46 -6.89 -5.62 -2.11
C ARG A 46 -8.11 -5.40 -1.21
N PRO A 47 -9.09 -4.58 -1.63
CA PRO A 47 -10.23 -4.19 -0.80
C PRO A 47 -11.12 -5.38 -0.36
N ARG A 48 -11.08 -6.51 -1.08
CA ARG A 48 -11.81 -7.74 -0.75
C ARG A 48 -10.92 -8.88 -0.25
N ALA A 49 -9.67 -8.63 0.14
CA ALA A 49 -8.73 -9.67 0.55
C ALA A 49 -9.31 -10.59 1.64
N ALA A 50 -9.90 -10.01 2.68
CA ALA A 50 -10.48 -10.78 3.78
C ALA A 50 -11.64 -11.67 3.31
N ALA A 51 -12.54 -11.14 2.49
CA ALA A 51 -13.66 -11.91 1.94
C ALA A 51 -13.16 -13.06 1.06
N ALA A 52 -12.18 -12.81 0.18
CA ALA A 52 -11.61 -13.85 -0.68
C ALA A 52 -10.95 -14.99 0.12
N VAL A 53 -10.28 -14.67 1.23
CA VAL A 53 -9.72 -15.68 2.14
C VAL A 53 -10.84 -16.49 2.80
N VAL A 54 -11.90 -15.83 3.29
CA VAL A 54 -13.06 -16.51 3.90
C VAL A 54 -13.72 -17.46 2.90
N ASP A 55 -13.98 -17.00 1.67
CA ASP A 55 -14.58 -17.83 0.62
C ASP A 55 -13.71 -19.06 0.31
N THR A 56 -12.40 -18.87 0.23
CA THR A 56 -11.44 -19.96 -0.01
C THR A 56 -11.48 -21.01 1.09
N VAL A 57 -11.49 -20.59 2.36
CA VAL A 57 -11.54 -21.50 3.52
C VAL A 57 -12.87 -22.26 3.58
N LEU A 58 -13.99 -21.57 3.35
CA LEU A 58 -15.31 -22.20 3.36
C LEU A 58 -15.45 -23.24 2.24
N ASP A 59 -14.92 -22.95 1.05
CA ASP A 59 -14.92 -23.90 -0.05
C ASP A 59 -14.04 -25.12 0.22
N ASP A 60 -12.90 -24.96 0.89
CA ASP A 60 -12.05 -26.08 1.28
C ASP A 60 -12.73 -27.00 2.29
N LEU A 61 -13.43 -26.41 3.28
CA LEU A 61 -14.21 -27.16 4.28
C LEU A 61 -15.38 -27.94 3.68
N ARG A 62 -16.00 -27.44 2.58
CA ARG A 62 -17.10 -28.15 1.91
C ARG A 62 -16.62 -29.32 1.03
N ARG A 63 -15.34 -29.34 0.66
CA ARG A 63 -14.74 -30.40 -0.17
C ARG A 63 -14.24 -31.60 0.64
N HIS A 64 -14.24 -31.48 1.97
CA HIS A 64 -13.91 -32.53 2.93
C HIS A 64 -15.17 -33.02 3.66
#